data_AF-A0A7X5CUM0-F1
#
_entry.id   AF-A0A7X5CUM0-F1
#
_cell.length_a   1.000
_cell.length_b   1.000
_cell.length_c   1.000
_cell.angle_alpha   90.00
_cell.angle_beta   90.00
_cell.angle_gamma   90.00
#
_symmetry.space_group_name_H-M   'P 1'
#
loop_
_entity.id
_entity.type
_entity.pdbx_description
1 polymer ?
#
loop_
_entity_poly.entity_id
_entity_poly.type
_entity_poly.pdbx_seq_one_letter_code
_entity_poly.pdbx_strand_id
1 'polypeptide(L)'
;MVIYCKYFSLLKEDNKIMKKRIAFTLAFSMFASIPVYAQIPQSYWQYQVPFQNAVASNNKQEILSTSNAIIDIFKDLPVDNDKAGILFIAYEALYPVYESMGQYNKAIECLKEYVKYGEYLHFADAVKIGTKRIEKIDPMVEVYALTKDTSKTPYYGMKNEPKSGTYWGRVHSQVSDEPIATESAMSFYVECLQENIKDYDYLIRPYDDGKRMIHIAFNMPNENATLNSVLQSSSDAYLKSTMEYLSTLKSPVLLRIGGEMNVWTNIADPQTFQQAYIKIANIARSTAPNVALVFSPNDISNWNTDIQRYYPGDAYVDWVGVSLYTNKYQNANSPKANEDFSEMFYGNGAYSNPIAKLKEIVTLYGNKKPIIITEGASGHTIKGGENLTDFAKNRMNILYTYVNMVYPQVKGIIYFDQDMNDSKYDYALNHNATVKQQYITSGANNKAFISNDKVEYAYVKAGSYKDNLAEINLYTYCVLPGNIIAWTNYYLDGKNIASPRTIPFPCSISSNSLSVGTHNLKVEIKGENGFSNIKEYNIVKSADGMVNITSK
;
A
#
# COMPACT_ATOMS: atom_id res chain seq x y z
N MET A 1 1.89 26.47 -7.42
CA MET A 1 0.92 26.29 -6.31
C MET A 1 -0.07 25.24 -6.78
N VAL A 2 0.10 24.03 -6.27
CA VAL A 2 -0.16 22.75 -6.96
C VAL A 2 -1.54 22.21 -6.62
N ILE A 3 -2.20 21.63 -7.62
CA ILE A 3 -3.55 21.04 -7.58
C ILE A 3 -3.65 19.95 -6.50
N TYR A 4 -4.08 20.27 -5.29
CA TYR A 4 -4.63 19.26 -4.36
C TYR A 4 -5.57 19.95 -3.37
N CYS A 5 -6.84 20.18 -3.77
CA CYS A 5 -7.93 20.40 -2.80
C CYS A 5 -9.38 20.37 -3.36
N LYS A 6 -9.63 19.80 -4.54
CA LYS A 6 -10.99 19.79 -5.14
C LYS A 6 -11.77 18.48 -5.04
N TYR A 7 -11.33 17.54 -4.22
CA TYR A 7 -12.06 16.29 -3.92
C TYR A 7 -13.44 16.46 -3.25
N PHE A 8 -13.86 17.69 -2.94
CA PHE A 8 -14.96 17.97 -2.01
C PHE A 8 -16.31 18.34 -2.64
N SER A 9 -16.40 18.51 -3.96
CA SER A 9 -17.68 18.89 -4.58
C SER A 9 -18.57 17.72 -5.01
N LEU A 10 -18.03 16.52 -5.21
CA LEU A 10 -18.81 15.37 -5.72
C LEU A 10 -19.51 14.56 -4.61
N LEU A 11 -19.04 14.61 -3.36
CA LEU A 11 -19.65 13.87 -2.23
C LEU A 11 -20.91 14.54 -1.64
N LYS A 12 -21.34 15.69 -2.17
CA LYS A 12 -22.58 16.34 -1.70
C LYS A 12 -23.84 15.60 -2.16
N GLU A 13 -23.80 14.81 -3.23
CA GLU A 13 -24.96 14.03 -3.69
C GLU A 13 -25.02 12.61 -3.08
N ASP A 14 -23.87 12.01 -2.73
CA ASP A 14 -23.81 10.64 -2.18
C ASP A 14 -24.25 10.53 -0.70
N ASN A 15 -24.34 11.65 0.03
CA ASN A 15 -24.80 11.68 1.42
C ASN A 15 -26.27 11.26 1.61
N LYS A 16 -27.07 11.16 0.54
CA LYS A 16 -28.42 10.58 0.61
C LYS A 16 -28.43 9.06 0.61
N ILE A 17 -27.38 8.40 0.14
CA ILE A 17 -27.28 6.92 0.10
C ILE A 17 -26.74 6.40 1.45
N MET A 18 -25.82 7.13 2.08
CA MET A 18 -25.09 6.71 3.30
C MET A 18 -25.90 6.58 4.60
N LYS A 19 -27.14 7.07 4.67
CA LYS A 19 -28.02 6.85 5.85
C LYS A 19 -28.87 5.59 5.78
N LYS A 20 -28.83 4.86 4.66
CA LYS A 20 -29.28 3.48 4.65
C LYS A 20 -28.08 2.63 5.09
N ARG A 21 -28.03 2.28 6.39
CA ARG A 21 -27.71 0.87 6.68
C ARG A 21 -28.56 0.09 5.69
N ILE A 22 -27.94 -0.76 4.90
CA ILE A 22 -28.66 -1.63 3.98
C ILE A 22 -29.47 -2.57 4.87
N ALA A 23 -30.63 -2.09 5.33
CA ALA A 23 -31.76 -2.91 5.67
C ALA A 23 -32.25 -3.41 4.32
N PHE A 24 -31.61 -4.47 3.83
CA PHE A 24 -32.27 -5.36 2.88
C PHE A 24 -33.41 -6.02 3.67
N THR A 25 -34.51 -5.28 3.83
CA THR A 25 -35.80 -5.90 4.04
C THR A 25 -36.09 -6.59 2.71
N LEU A 26 -35.97 -7.92 2.67
CA LEU A 26 -36.45 -8.75 1.57
C LEU A 26 -37.92 -8.42 1.33
N ALA A 27 -38.18 -7.50 0.41
CA ALA A 27 -39.52 -7.24 -0.09
C ALA A 27 -39.82 -8.32 -1.13
N PHE A 28 -40.36 -9.45 -0.67
CA PHE A 28 -40.93 -10.47 -1.54
C PHE A 28 -42.09 -9.85 -2.33
N SER A 29 -41.90 -9.64 -3.64
CA SER A 29 -43.00 -9.37 -4.54
C SER A 29 -43.55 -10.72 -5.03
N MET A 30 -44.70 -11.11 -4.47
CA MET A 30 -45.51 -12.20 -5.02
C MET A 30 -46.14 -11.71 -6.33
N PHE A 31 -45.59 -12.09 -7.49
CA PHE A 31 -46.38 -12.19 -8.73
C PHE A 31 -45.93 -13.36 -9.59
N ALA A 32 -46.93 -14.08 -10.09
CA ALA A 32 -46.90 -15.44 -10.58
C ALA A 32 -46.23 -15.62 -11.96
N SER A 33 -45.39 -16.65 -12.08
CA SER A 33 -45.51 -17.79 -13.04
C SER A 33 -44.20 -18.60 -13.02
N ILE A 34 -44.33 -19.89 -12.70
CA ILE A 34 -43.26 -20.78 -12.22
C ILE A 34 -42.50 -21.41 -13.41
N PRO A 35 -41.18 -21.21 -13.54
CA PRO A 35 -40.24 -22.33 -13.57
C PRO A 35 -39.93 -22.73 -12.12
N VAL A 36 -39.81 -24.02 -11.85
CA VAL A 36 -39.68 -24.60 -10.50
C VAL A 36 -38.44 -24.03 -9.80
N TYR A 37 -38.62 -22.96 -9.04
CA TYR A 37 -37.64 -22.49 -8.05
C TYR A 37 -37.58 -23.52 -6.92
N ALA A 38 -36.39 -23.82 -6.42
CA ALA A 38 -36.25 -24.63 -5.22
C ALA A 38 -36.94 -23.89 -4.07
N GLN A 39 -37.97 -24.48 -3.48
CA GLN A 39 -38.63 -23.89 -2.31
C GLN A 39 -37.58 -23.69 -1.20
N ILE A 40 -37.51 -22.48 -0.63
CA ILE A 40 -36.64 -22.19 0.53
C ILE A 40 -36.83 -23.29 1.59
N PRO A 41 -35.76 -23.99 2.02
CA PRO A 41 -35.88 -25.12 2.93
C PRO A 41 -36.64 -24.75 4.20
N GLN A 42 -37.56 -25.61 4.64
CA GLN A 42 -38.38 -25.32 5.83
C GLN A 42 -37.53 -25.08 7.09
N SER A 43 -36.35 -25.71 7.16
CA SER A 43 -35.37 -25.55 8.24
C SER A 43 -34.78 -24.14 8.33
N TYR A 44 -34.82 -23.33 7.27
CA TYR A 44 -34.33 -21.94 7.29
C TYR A 44 -35.16 -21.04 8.21
N TRP A 45 -36.48 -21.22 8.20
CA TRP A 45 -37.40 -20.30 8.87
C TRP A 45 -37.21 -20.22 10.40
N GLN A 46 -36.66 -21.27 11.02
CA GLN A 46 -36.33 -21.25 12.44
C GLN A 46 -35.16 -20.30 12.78
N TYR A 47 -34.31 -19.96 11.81
CA TYR A 47 -33.10 -19.14 12.00
C TYR A 47 -33.26 -17.71 11.50
N GLN A 48 -34.24 -17.41 10.64
CA GLN A 48 -34.41 -16.08 10.06
C GLN A 48 -34.60 -14.99 11.12
N VAL A 49 -35.59 -15.14 12.01
CA VAL A 49 -35.89 -14.14 13.05
C VAL A 49 -34.74 -14.04 14.08
N PRO A 50 -34.18 -15.15 14.61
CA PRO A 50 -32.99 -15.09 15.45
C PRO A 50 -31.81 -14.36 14.80
N PHE A 51 -31.49 -14.66 13.54
CA PHE A 51 -30.43 -13.97 12.79
C PHE A 51 -30.67 -12.46 12.71
N GLN A 52 -31.89 -12.04 12.33
CA GLN A 52 -32.24 -10.61 12.25
C GLN A 52 -32.10 -9.91 13.60
N ASN A 53 -32.56 -10.55 14.68
CA ASN A 53 -32.42 -10.02 16.04
C ASN A 53 -30.95 -9.93 16.47
N ALA A 54 -30.15 -10.94 16.12
CA ALA A 54 -28.73 -10.97 16.42
C ALA A 54 -27.97 -9.84 15.70
N VAL A 55 -28.25 -9.61 14.41
CA VAL A 55 -27.68 -8.50 13.64
C VAL A 55 -28.12 -7.14 14.20
N ALA A 56 -29.41 -6.97 14.50
CA ALA A 56 -29.95 -5.72 15.03
C ALA A 56 -29.35 -5.35 16.41
N SER A 57 -29.11 -6.36 17.26
CA SER A 57 -28.50 -6.19 18.59
C SER A 57 -26.98 -6.23 18.59
N ASN A 58 -26.34 -6.47 17.44
CA ASN A 58 -24.89 -6.72 17.31
C ASN A 58 -24.39 -7.87 18.21
N ASN A 59 -25.22 -8.90 18.41
CA ASN A 59 -24.88 -10.08 19.20
C ASN A 59 -23.97 -11.02 18.40
N LYS A 60 -22.66 -10.82 18.50
CA LYS A 60 -21.64 -11.56 17.73
C LYS A 60 -21.75 -13.09 17.86
N GLN A 61 -22.04 -13.60 19.06
CA GLN A 61 -22.15 -15.05 19.28
C GLN A 61 -23.35 -15.64 18.55
N GLU A 62 -24.48 -14.93 18.56
CA GLU A 62 -25.69 -15.37 17.90
C GLU A 62 -25.64 -15.15 16.38
N ILE A 63 -24.96 -14.08 15.90
CA ILE A 63 -24.64 -13.92 14.48
C ILE A 63 -23.81 -15.12 14.00
N LEU A 64 -22.79 -15.51 14.76
CA LEU A 64 -21.95 -16.66 14.43
C LEU A 64 -22.76 -17.96 14.34
N SER A 65 -23.60 -18.26 15.33
CA SER A 65 -24.38 -19.51 15.34
C SER A 65 -25.45 -19.53 14.24
N THR A 66 -26.22 -18.46 14.10
CA THR A 66 -27.33 -18.38 13.14
C THR A 66 -26.84 -18.32 11.70
N SER A 67 -25.78 -17.55 11.41
CA SER A 67 -25.23 -17.47 10.04
C SER A 67 -24.67 -18.81 9.59
N ASN A 68 -23.93 -19.53 10.46
CA ASN A 68 -23.41 -20.85 10.12
C ASN A 68 -24.53 -21.87 9.89
N ALA A 69 -25.59 -21.84 10.72
CA ALA A 69 -26.75 -22.70 10.50
C ALA A 69 -27.46 -22.42 9.16
N ILE A 70 -27.60 -21.14 8.79
CA ILE A 70 -28.13 -20.73 7.49
C ILE A 70 -27.22 -21.24 6.36
N ILE A 71 -25.90 -21.05 6.46
CA ILE A 71 -24.94 -21.53 5.46
C ILE A 71 -25.05 -23.05 5.28
N ASP A 72 -25.12 -23.82 6.38
CA ASP A 72 -25.23 -25.27 6.35
C ASP A 72 -26.51 -25.78 5.67
N ILE A 73 -27.63 -25.06 5.82
CA ILE A 73 -28.90 -25.41 5.16
C ILE A 73 -28.79 -25.27 3.64
N PHE A 74 -28.06 -24.26 3.17
CA PHE A 74 -28.02 -23.90 1.74
C PHE A 74 -26.80 -24.45 0.99
N LYS A 75 -25.74 -24.92 1.66
CA LYS A 75 -24.45 -25.25 1.02
C LYS A 75 -24.58 -26.23 -0.15
N ASP A 76 -25.43 -27.24 -0.02
CA ASP A 76 -25.58 -28.32 -1.02
C ASP A 76 -26.70 -28.07 -2.06
N LEU A 77 -27.41 -26.94 -1.95
CA LEU A 77 -28.48 -26.59 -2.88
C LEU A 77 -27.95 -25.94 -4.17
N PRO A 78 -28.65 -26.05 -5.31
CA PRO A 78 -28.32 -25.26 -6.49
C PRO A 78 -28.40 -23.76 -6.19
N VAL A 79 -27.55 -22.96 -6.83
CA VAL A 79 -27.58 -21.50 -6.67
C VAL A 79 -28.73 -20.92 -7.49
N ASP A 80 -29.63 -20.22 -6.81
CA ASP A 80 -30.65 -19.33 -7.36
C ASP A 80 -30.59 -17.96 -6.66
N ASN A 81 -31.47 -17.03 -7.04
CA ASN A 81 -31.48 -15.67 -6.47
C ASN A 81 -31.80 -15.67 -4.96
N ASP A 82 -32.64 -16.60 -4.49
CA ASP A 82 -33.03 -16.67 -3.08
C ASP A 82 -31.86 -17.17 -2.23
N LYS A 83 -31.23 -18.28 -2.63
CA LYS A 83 -30.00 -18.77 -2.00
C LYS A 83 -28.91 -17.71 -2.02
N ALA A 84 -28.68 -17.07 -3.17
CA ALA A 84 -27.63 -16.06 -3.30
C ALA A 84 -27.89 -14.86 -2.38
N GLY A 85 -29.12 -14.34 -2.34
CA GLY A 85 -29.48 -13.22 -1.46
C GLY A 85 -29.35 -13.56 0.03
N ILE A 86 -29.82 -14.75 0.43
CA ILE A 86 -29.73 -15.22 1.83
C ILE A 86 -28.28 -15.39 2.26
N LEU A 87 -27.45 -16.06 1.44
CA LEU A 87 -26.05 -16.30 1.75
C LEU A 87 -25.23 -15.01 1.69
N PHE A 88 -25.51 -14.11 0.76
CA PHE A 88 -24.87 -12.79 0.69
C PHE A 88 -25.01 -12.04 2.03
N ILE A 89 -26.23 -11.95 2.57
CA ILE A 89 -26.51 -11.27 3.86
C ILE A 89 -25.87 -12.02 5.03
N ALA A 90 -25.90 -13.36 5.04
CA ALA A 90 -25.27 -14.16 6.09
C ALA A 90 -23.75 -13.93 6.13
N TYR A 91 -23.07 -13.95 4.98
CA TYR A 91 -21.64 -13.68 4.91
C TYR A 91 -21.30 -12.22 5.24
N GLU A 92 -22.13 -11.26 4.83
CA GLU A 92 -21.99 -9.84 5.17
C GLU A 92 -21.99 -9.61 6.69
N ALA A 93 -22.88 -10.29 7.42
CA ALA A 93 -22.92 -10.21 8.87
C ALA A 93 -21.79 -10.99 9.56
N LEU A 94 -21.29 -12.05 8.93
CA LEU A 94 -20.35 -12.99 9.54
C LEU A 94 -18.88 -12.53 9.45
N TYR A 95 -18.45 -11.94 8.33
CA TYR A 95 -17.04 -11.55 8.18
C TYR A 95 -16.54 -10.55 9.25
N PRO A 96 -17.30 -9.51 9.68
CA PRO A 96 -16.84 -8.56 10.69
C PRO A 96 -16.68 -9.23 12.07
N VAL A 97 -17.49 -10.26 12.35
CA VAL A 97 -17.38 -11.04 13.59
C VAL A 97 -16.03 -11.74 13.64
N TYR A 98 -15.68 -12.48 12.58
CA TYR A 98 -14.38 -13.14 12.48
C TYR A 98 -13.20 -12.16 12.51
N GLU A 99 -13.31 -11.03 11.82
CA GLU A 99 -12.28 -9.97 11.84
C GLU A 99 -12.04 -9.48 13.28
N SER A 100 -13.12 -9.23 14.04
CA SER A 100 -13.03 -8.78 15.42
C SER A 100 -12.47 -9.82 16.40
N MET A 101 -12.48 -11.10 16.03
CA MET A 101 -11.92 -12.22 16.78
C MET A 101 -10.47 -12.55 16.36
N GLY A 102 -9.87 -11.73 15.48
CA GLY A 102 -8.56 -12.01 14.89
C GLY A 102 -8.53 -13.23 13.98
N GLN A 103 -9.67 -13.72 13.52
CA GLN A 103 -9.78 -14.86 12.60
C GLN A 103 -9.79 -14.38 11.14
N TYR A 104 -8.77 -13.61 10.74
CA TYR A 104 -8.73 -12.95 9.42
C TYR A 104 -8.85 -13.92 8.24
N ASN A 105 -8.28 -15.14 8.32
CA ASN A 105 -8.45 -16.14 7.27
C ASN A 105 -9.92 -16.50 7.05
N LYS A 106 -10.68 -16.71 8.13
CA LYS A 106 -12.13 -16.99 8.05
C LYS A 106 -12.92 -15.77 7.59
N ALA A 107 -12.52 -14.57 8.02
CA ALA A 107 -13.13 -13.33 7.54
C ALA A 107 -12.93 -13.18 6.01
N ILE A 108 -11.72 -13.47 5.51
CA ILE A 108 -11.41 -13.46 4.07
C ILE A 108 -12.20 -14.54 3.32
N GLU A 109 -12.33 -15.76 3.87
CA GLU A 109 -13.17 -16.81 3.30
C GLU A 109 -14.63 -16.38 3.19
N CYS A 110 -15.18 -15.74 4.24
CA CYS A 110 -16.53 -15.17 4.21
C CYS A 110 -16.65 -14.06 3.16
N LEU A 111 -15.66 -13.16 3.06
CA LEU A 111 -15.66 -12.10 2.07
C LEU A 111 -15.58 -12.63 0.64
N LYS A 112 -14.87 -13.74 0.39
CA LYS A 112 -14.83 -14.38 -0.94
C LYS A 112 -16.21 -14.90 -1.34
N GLU A 113 -16.94 -15.52 -0.43
CA GLU A 113 -18.32 -15.95 -0.69
C GLU A 113 -19.27 -14.74 -0.82
N TYR A 114 -19.12 -13.70 0.01
CA TYR A 114 -19.84 -12.43 -0.14
C TYR A 114 -19.65 -11.81 -1.53
N VAL A 115 -18.41 -11.74 -2.01
CA VAL A 115 -18.08 -11.25 -3.36
C VAL A 115 -18.74 -12.12 -4.43
N LYS A 116 -18.57 -13.44 -4.36
CA LYS A 116 -19.15 -14.40 -5.30
C LYS A 116 -20.68 -14.28 -5.42
N TYR A 117 -21.41 -14.20 -4.30
CA TYR A 117 -22.86 -14.02 -4.36
C TYR A 117 -23.25 -12.61 -4.78
N GLY A 118 -22.47 -11.59 -4.43
CA GLY A 118 -22.64 -10.23 -4.92
C GLY A 118 -22.50 -10.13 -6.45
N GLU A 119 -21.54 -10.83 -7.04
CA GLU A 119 -21.36 -10.91 -8.50
C GLU A 119 -22.57 -11.56 -9.17
N TYR A 120 -23.04 -12.69 -8.62
CA TYR A 120 -24.23 -13.39 -9.11
C TYR A 120 -25.48 -12.50 -9.08
N LEU A 121 -25.63 -11.67 -8.04
CA LEU A 121 -26.74 -10.74 -7.86
C LEU A 121 -26.54 -9.38 -8.57
N HIS A 122 -25.42 -9.19 -9.26
CA HIS A 122 -25.03 -7.93 -9.90
C HIS A 122 -24.91 -6.72 -8.94
N PHE A 123 -24.48 -6.95 -7.70
CA PHE A 123 -24.23 -5.91 -6.70
C PHE A 123 -22.81 -5.33 -6.84
N ALA A 124 -22.58 -4.55 -7.90
CA ALA A 124 -21.25 -4.06 -8.28
C ALA A 124 -20.50 -3.33 -7.14
N ASP A 125 -21.18 -2.45 -6.39
CA ASP A 125 -20.55 -1.73 -5.29
C ASP A 125 -20.13 -2.69 -4.16
N ALA A 126 -20.99 -3.63 -3.78
CA ALA A 126 -20.68 -4.65 -2.77
C ALA A 126 -19.47 -5.50 -3.18
N VAL A 127 -19.42 -5.93 -4.43
CA VAL A 127 -18.29 -6.69 -5.01
C VAL A 127 -16.99 -5.90 -4.90
N LYS A 128 -17.01 -4.62 -5.29
CA LYS A 128 -15.86 -3.72 -5.20
C LYS A 128 -15.38 -3.55 -3.76
N ILE A 129 -16.30 -3.38 -2.82
CA ILE A 129 -16.02 -3.24 -1.38
C ILE A 129 -15.42 -4.51 -0.79
N GLY A 130 -16.07 -5.65 -1.03
CA GLY A 130 -15.63 -6.95 -0.52
C GLY A 130 -14.24 -7.30 -1.03
N THR A 131 -14.00 -7.08 -2.33
CA THR A 131 -12.69 -7.27 -2.95
C THR A 131 -11.62 -6.40 -2.29
N LYS A 132 -11.91 -5.11 -2.08
CA LYS A 132 -10.95 -4.21 -1.43
C LYS A 132 -10.69 -4.59 0.03
N ARG A 133 -11.72 -5.02 0.76
CA ARG A 133 -11.56 -5.47 2.15
C ARG A 133 -10.68 -6.71 2.26
N ILE A 134 -10.85 -7.69 1.37
CA ILE A 134 -9.97 -8.89 1.30
C ILE A 134 -8.49 -8.48 1.21
N GLU A 135 -8.17 -7.49 0.37
CA GLU A 135 -6.80 -7.00 0.23
C GLU A 135 -6.27 -6.34 1.50
N LYS A 136 -7.12 -5.54 2.18
CA LYS A 136 -6.73 -4.69 3.32
C LYS A 136 -6.66 -5.43 4.65
N ILE A 137 -7.47 -6.47 4.86
CA ILE A 137 -7.53 -7.18 6.14
C ILE A 137 -6.56 -8.35 6.24
N ASP A 138 -5.95 -8.75 5.12
CA ASP A 138 -4.90 -9.77 5.09
C ASP A 138 -3.71 -9.34 5.97
N PRO A 139 -3.41 -10.07 7.07
CA PRO A 139 -2.31 -9.73 7.96
C PRO A 139 -0.92 -9.85 7.30
N MET A 140 -0.82 -10.58 6.18
CA MET A 140 0.42 -10.83 5.42
C MET A 140 1.61 -11.30 6.28
N VAL A 141 1.33 -12.01 7.38
CA VAL A 141 2.36 -12.35 8.38
C VAL A 141 3.45 -13.22 7.79
N GLU A 142 4.70 -12.80 8.00
CA GLU A 142 5.88 -13.50 7.50
C GLU A 142 7.11 -13.20 8.35
N VAL A 143 8.05 -14.16 8.41
CA VAL A 143 9.37 -13.97 9.03
C VAL A 143 10.41 -13.74 7.93
N TYR A 144 11.24 -12.72 8.11
CA TYR A 144 12.31 -12.32 7.21
C TYR A 144 13.65 -12.45 7.90
N ALA A 145 14.70 -12.65 7.11
CA ALA A 145 16.08 -12.72 7.56
C ALA A 145 16.94 -11.69 6.81
N LEU A 146 17.90 -11.09 7.52
CA LEU A 146 18.92 -10.22 6.92
C LEU A 146 20.02 -11.07 6.27
N THR A 147 20.39 -10.78 5.03
CA THR A 147 21.48 -11.46 4.31
C THR A 147 22.42 -10.45 3.64
N LYS A 148 23.69 -10.83 3.48
CA LYS A 148 24.67 -10.14 2.63
C LYS A 148 24.49 -10.45 1.15
N ASP A 149 23.73 -11.47 0.80
CA ASP A 149 23.43 -11.78 -0.61
C ASP A 149 22.38 -10.82 -1.16
N THR A 150 22.84 -9.64 -1.57
CA THR A 150 21.98 -8.59 -2.14
C THR A 150 21.38 -8.96 -3.51
N SER A 151 21.91 -10.00 -4.16
CA SER A 151 21.37 -10.52 -5.43
C SER A 151 19.99 -11.17 -5.29
N LYS A 152 19.55 -11.41 -4.04
CA LYS A 152 18.22 -11.93 -3.72
C LYS A 152 17.11 -10.89 -3.87
N THR A 153 17.44 -9.61 -4.04
CA THR A 153 16.45 -8.59 -4.39
C THR A 153 16.16 -8.60 -5.89
N PRO A 154 14.91 -8.42 -6.34
CA PRO A 154 14.60 -8.34 -7.77
C PRO A 154 15.39 -7.22 -8.44
N TYR A 155 15.87 -7.48 -9.66
CA TYR A 155 16.50 -6.49 -10.53
C TYR A 155 15.94 -6.66 -11.94
N TYR A 156 15.32 -5.60 -12.47
CA TYR A 156 14.63 -5.63 -13.77
C TYR A 156 15.49 -5.11 -14.93
N GLY A 157 16.68 -4.57 -14.63
CA GLY A 157 17.54 -3.96 -15.64
C GLY A 157 16.98 -2.66 -16.20
N MET A 158 16.05 -2.02 -15.50
CA MET A 158 15.45 -0.77 -15.96
C MET A 158 16.42 0.39 -15.75
N LYS A 159 16.21 1.46 -16.53
CA LYS A 159 17.08 2.63 -16.49
C LYS A 159 17.12 3.23 -15.09
N ASN A 160 18.32 3.56 -14.61
CA ASN A 160 18.56 4.13 -13.28
C ASN A 160 18.11 3.23 -12.11
N GLU A 161 17.81 1.95 -12.37
CA GLU A 161 17.52 0.96 -11.34
C GLU A 161 18.79 0.54 -10.59
N PRO A 162 18.81 0.62 -9.25
CA PRO A 162 19.93 0.08 -8.49
C PRO A 162 19.85 -1.45 -8.50
N LYS A 163 20.99 -2.12 -8.69
CA LYS A 163 21.06 -3.60 -8.65
C LYS A 163 20.50 -4.18 -7.34
N SER A 164 20.65 -3.45 -6.25
CA SER A 164 20.10 -3.79 -4.94
C SER A 164 19.80 -2.54 -4.12
N GLY A 165 18.89 -2.69 -3.16
CA GLY A 165 18.49 -1.66 -2.22
C GLY A 165 17.55 -0.60 -2.79
N THR A 166 17.32 0.43 -1.99
CA THR A 166 16.25 1.41 -2.21
C THR A 166 16.78 2.82 -2.01
N TYR A 167 16.59 3.67 -3.01
CA TYR A 167 16.78 5.11 -2.87
C TYR A 167 15.76 5.66 -1.87
N TRP A 168 16.19 6.56 -1.00
CA TRP A 168 15.28 7.21 -0.07
C TRP A 168 15.65 8.67 0.14
N GLY A 169 14.63 9.49 0.28
CA GLY A 169 14.78 10.92 0.40
C GLY A 169 13.43 11.60 0.51
N ARG A 170 13.42 12.88 0.17
CA ARG A 170 12.25 13.74 0.33
C ARG A 170 12.05 14.67 -0.86
N VAL A 171 10.91 15.34 -0.86
CA VAL A 171 10.69 16.52 -1.70
C VAL A 171 11.52 17.67 -1.16
N HIS A 172 12.24 18.35 -2.05
CA HIS A 172 12.94 19.59 -1.73
C HIS A 172 11.94 20.65 -1.26
N SER A 173 12.22 21.29 -0.14
CA SER A 173 11.27 22.15 0.54
C SER A 173 11.93 23.42 1.03
N GLN A 174 11.33 24.58 0.73
CA GLN A 174 11.79 25.89 1.19
C GLN A 174 11.64 26.08 2.71
N VAL A 175 10.90 25.19 3.38
CA VAL A 175 10.81 25.17 4.84
C VAL A 175 11.82 24.21 5.47
N SER A 176 12.60 23.46 4.68
CA SER A 176 13.49 22.39 5.13
C SER A 176 14.81 22.35 4.35
N ASP A 177 15.70 23.28 4.70
CA ASP A 177 16.93 23.58 3.95
C ASP A 177 18.16 22.77 4.39
N GLU A 178 18.11 22.06 5.52
CA GLU A 178 19.26 21.30 6.01
C GLU A 178 19.41 19.98 5.24
N PRO A 179 20.51 19.77 4.50
CA PRO A 179 20.77 18.51 3.82
C PRO A 179 20.88 17.37 4.84
N ILE A 180 20.12 16.31 4.65
CA ILE A 180 20.29 15.09 5.46
C ILE A 180 21.29 14.22 4.70
N ALA A 181 22.53 14.18 5.18
CA ALA A 181 23.66 13.62 4.45
C ALA A 181 23.44 12.17 3.96
N THR A 182 22.64 11.38 4.68
CA THR A 182 22.35 9.98 4.39
C THR A 182 21.28 9.74 3.33
N GLU A 183 20.57 10.79 2.88
CA GLU A 183 19.59 10.69 1.81
C GLU A 183 20.29 10.36 0.48
N SER A 184 19.70 9.40 -0.24
CA SER A 184 20.15 8.96 -1.56
C SER A 184 19.20 9.42 -2.68
N ALA A 185 18.20 10.23 -2.37
CA ALA A 185 17.25 10.79 -3.31
C ALA A 185 16.85 12.23 -2.95
N MET A 186 16.51 13.02 -3.97
CA MET A 186 15.84 14.32 -3.81
C MET A 186 14.80 14.50 -4.91
N SER A 187 13.63 15.05 -4.57
CA SER A 187 12.53 15.28 -5.51
C SER A 187 12.20 16.76 -5.70
N PHE A 188 11.87 17.16 -6.93
CA PHE A 188 11.46 18.51 -7.27
C PHE A 188 10.17 18.49 -8.10
N TYR A 189 9.34 19.52 -7.95
CA TYR A 189 8.08 19.67 -8.69
C TYR A 189 8.29 20.68 -9.81
N VAL A 190 7.74 20.35 -10.99
CA VAL A 190 7.74 21.23 -12.16
C VAL A 190 6.37 21.12 -12.83
N GLU A 191 5.71 22.25 -13.00
CA GLU A 191 4.39 22.33 -13.62
C GLU A 191 4.50 22.42 -15.16
N CYS A 192 4.08 21.34 -15.84
CA CYS A 192 4.18 21.20 -17.28
C CYS A 192 3.46 22.34 -18.02
N LEU A 193 4.17 22.96 -18.98
CA LEU A 193 3.76 24.10 -19.81
C LEU A 193 3.56 25.42 -19.05
N GLN A 194 3.86 25.47 -17.75
CA GLN A 194 3.81 26.70 -16.95
C GLN A 194 5.18 27.13 -16.45
N GLU A 195 6.04 26.17 -16.13
CA GLU A 195 7.35 26.42 -15.52
C GLU A 195 8.47 25.94 -16.45
N ASN A 196 9.56 26.72 -16.56
CA ASN A 196 10.77 26.29 -17.24
C ASN A 196 11.72 25.65 -16.21
N ILE A 197 11.99 24.35 -16.36
CA ILE A 197 12.82 23.60 -15.40
C ILE A 197 14.22 24.20 -15.21
N LYS A 198 14.76 24.89 -16.23
CA LYS A 198 16.07 25.53 -16.14
C LYS A 198 16.10 26.65 -15.09
N ASP A 199 14.95 27.27 -14.81
CA ASP A 199 14.84 28.30 -13.78
C ASP A 199 15.03 27.71 -12.37
N TYR A 200 14.86 26.39 -12.21
CA TYR A 200 15.05 25.65 -10.96
C TYR A 200 16.46 25.04 -10.84
N ASP A 201 17.39 25.36 -11.77
CA ASP A 201 18.77 24.81 -11.73
C ASP A 201 19.46 25.08 -10.40
N TYR A 202 19.28 26.28 -9.84
CA TYR A 202 19.86 26.65 -8.55
C TYR A 202 19.37 25.78 -7.38
N LEU A 203 18.19 25.15 -7.49
CA LEU A 203 17.65 24.21 -6.50
C LEU A 203 18.08 22.78 -6.77
N ILE A 204 18.13 22.37 -8.04
CA ILE A 204 18.39 20.98 -8.45
C ILE A 204 19.89 20.68 -8.45
N ARG A 205 20.71 21.58 -9.02
CA ARG A 205 22.15 21.38 -9.22
C ARG A 205 22.94 21.10 -7.94
N PRO A 206 22.60 21.66 -6.76
CA PRO A 206 23.25 21.29 -5.50
C PRO A 206 23.13 19.81 -5.13
N TYR A 207 22.11 19.10 -5.63
CA TYR A 207 21.88 17.68 -5.38
C TYR A 207 22.33 16.78 -6.54
N ASP A 208 22.69 17.35 -7.68
CA ASP A 208 23.27 16.65 -8.85
C ASP A 208 24.74 16.33 -8.57
N ASP A 209 25.00 15.41 -7.65
CA ASP A 209 26.34 14.98 -7.23
C ASP A 209 26.86 13.75 -8.00
N GLY A 210 26.00 13.11 -8.80
CA GLY A 210 26.28 11.87 -9.53
C GLY A 210 25.96 10.61 -8.74
N LYS A 211 25.41 10.76 -7.53
CA LYS A 211 25.23 9.71 -6.51
C LYS A 211 23.77 9.58 -6.11
N ARG A 212 23.15 10.71 -5.77
CA ARG A 212 21.74 10.79 -5.42
C ARG A 212 20.85 10.68 -6.66
N MET A 213 19.76 9.95 -6.53
CA MET A 213 18.70 9.94 -7.52
C MET A 213 17.95 11.29 -7.48
N ILE A 214 17.81 11.95 -8.63
CA ILE A 214 17.00 13.14 -8.81
C ILE A 214 15.65 12.71 -9.38
N HIS A 215 14.57 12.95 -8.64
CA HIS A 215 13.21 12.71 -9.08
C HIS A 215 12.56 14.04 -9.46
N ILE A 216 11.92 14.09 -10.63
CA ILE A 216 11.18 15.25 -11.11
C ILE A 216 9.71 14.85 -11.22
N ALA A 217 8.88 15.44 -10.37
CA ALA A 217 7.43 15.38 -10.47
C ALA A 217 6.97 16.38 -11.53
N PHE A 218 6.78 15.91 -12.75
CA PHE A 218 6.33 16.71 -13.88
C PHE A 218 4.81 16.71 -13.94
N ASN A 219 4.23 17.69 -13.26
CA ASN A 219 2.81 17.78 -12.98
C ASN A 219 2.01 18.34 -14.15
N MET A 220 0.72 18.05 -14.13
CA MET A 220 -0.26 18.57 -15.08
C MET A 220 -1.13 19.61 -14.36
N PRO A 221 -0.75 20.91 -14.31
CA PRO A 221 -1.34 21.95 -13.45
C PRO A 221 -2.84 22.23 -13.67
N ASN A 222 -3.41 21.75 -14.77
CA ASN A 222 -4.86 21.76 -15.05
C ASN A 222 -5.40 20.36 -15.43
N GLU A 223 -4.71 19.30 -14.99
CA GLU A 223 -5.07 17.89 -15.19
C GLU A 223 -5.35 17.60 -16.68
N ASN A 224 -6.52 17.09 -17.04
CA ASN A 224 -6.90 16.77 -18.43
C ASN A 224 -6.74 17.95 -19.42
N ALA A 225 -6.95 19.19 -18.99
CA ALA A 225 -6.76 20.35 -19.88
C ALA A 225 -5.26 20.55 -20.25
N THR A 226 -4.36 20.22 -19.33
CA THR A 226 -2.91 20.22 -19.62
C THR A 226 -2.58 19.14 -20.64
N LEU A 227 -3.16 17.95 -20.51
CA LEU A 227 -2.91 16.85 -21.46
C LEU A 227 -3.30 17.24 -22.89
N ASN A 228 -4.46 17.88 -23.07
CA ASN A 228 -4.89 18.36 -24.39
C ASN A 228 -3.91 19.38 -24.99
N SER A 229 -3.28 20.19 -24.14
CA SER A 229 -2.23 21.15 -24.54
C SER A 229 -0.92 20.45 -24.87
N VAL A 230 -0.53 19.43 -24.09
CA VAL A 230 0.62 18.56 -24.37
C VAL A 230 0.46 17.85 -25.71
N LEU A 231 -0.75 17.48 -26.12
CA LEU A 231 -0.98 16.83 -27.41
C LEU A 231 -0.77 17.76 -28.61
N GLN A 232 -0.86 19.08 -28.43
CA GLN A 232 -0.63 20.06 -29.51
C GLN A 232 0.86 20.13 -29.89
N SER A 233 1.17 20.28 -31.18
CA SER A 233 2.55 20.42 -31.68
C SER A 233 3.27 21.67 -31.15
N SER A 234 2.52 22.70 -30.73
CA SER A 234 3.06 23.91 -30.10
C SER A 234 3.78 23.63 -28.78
N SER A 235 3.51 22.49 -28.12
CA SER A 235 4.18 22.10 -26.87
C SER A 235 5.54 21.42 -27.08
N ASP A 236 5.87 20.98 -28.30
CA ASP A 236 7.01 20.11 -28.57
C ASP A 236 8.35 20.77 -28.21
N ALA A 237 8.50 22.06 -28.53
CA ALA A 237 9.70 22.82 -28.22
C ALA A 237 9.93 22.95 -26.70
N TYR A 238 8.86 23.19 -25.94
CA TYR A 238 8.92 23.23 -24.48
C TYR A 238 9.34 21.87 -23.92
N LEU A 239 8.64 20.79 -24.31
CA LEU A 239 8.94 19.44 -23.84
C LEU A 239 10.39 19.05 -24.16
N LYS A 240 10.86 19.35 -25.37
CA LYS A 240 12.25 19.11 -25.76
C LYS A 240 13.23 19.86 -24.87
N SER A 241 13.02 21.16 -24.65
CA SER A 241 13.90 21.97 -23.79
C SER A 241 13.97 21.46 -22.34
N THR A 242 12.85 20.96 -21.81
CA THR A 242 12.81 20.30 -20.50
C THR A 242 13.67 19.04 -20.49
N MET A 243 13.56 18.18 -21.53
CA MET A 243 14.39 16.98 -21.63
C MET A 243 15.87 17.32 -21.83
N GLU A 244 16.19 18.33 -22.64
CA GLU A 244 17.56 18.82 -22.82
C GLU A 244 18.19 19.20 -21.49
N TYR A 245 17.49 19.95 -20.63
CA TYR A 245 17.98 20.26 -19.29
C TYR A 245 18.23 19.00 -18.45
N LEU A 246 17.27 18.06 -18.41
CA LEU A 246 17.42 16.82 -17.64
C LEU A 246 18.60 15.97 -18.12
N SER A 247 18.90 16.01 -19.43
CA SER A 247 20.05 15.30 -20.00
C SER A 247 21.40 15.84 -19.49
N THR A 248 21.44 17.07 -18.97
CA THR A 248 22.66 17.67 -18.41
C THR A 248 23.00 17.21 -17.00
N LEU A 249 22.07 16.55 -16.31
CA LEU A 249 22.28 16.06 -14.95
C LEU A 249 23.15 14.79 -15.00
N LYS A 250 24.14 14.70 -14.10
CA LYS A 250 25.03 13.53 -13.98
C LYS A 250 24.46 12.47 -13.03
N SER A 251 23.59 12.87 -12.11
CA SER A 251 22.87 11.97 -11.22
C SER A 251 21.85 11.10 -11.97
N PRO A 252 21.48 9.91 -11.44
CA PRO A 252 20.34 9.16 -11.96
C PRO A 252 19.06 9.99 -11.92
N VAL A 253 18.37 10.15 -13.06
CA VAL A 253 17.15 10.98 -13.15
C VAL A 253 15.91 10.11 -13.37
N LEU A 254 14.88 10.32 -12.56
CA LEU A 254 13.54 9.77 -12.75
C LEU A 254 12.56 10.91 -13.03
N LEU A 255 11.85 10.85 -14.16
CA LEU A 255 10.81 11.79 -14.53
C LEU A 255 9.43 11.14 -14.36
N ARG A 256 8.68 11.61 -13.37
CA ARG A 256 7.29 11.22 -13.15
C ARG A 256 6.37 12.11 -13.98
N ILE A 257 5.72 11.53 -14.97
CA ILE A 257 4.85 12.25 -15.90
C ILE A 257 3.41 12.14 -15.42
N GLY A 258 2.78 13.27 -15.11
CA GLY A 258 1.35 13.35 -14.82
C GLY A 258 0.91 12.45 -13.67
N GLY A 259 1.53 12.63 -12.50
CA GLY A 259 1.21 11.85 -11.30
C GLY A 259 -0.26 11.90 -10.90
N GLU A 260 -0.74 10.82 -10.26
CA GLU A 260 -2.07 10.72 -9.64
C GLU A 260 -3.27 10.87 -10.59
N MET A 261 -3.09 10.55 -11.88
CA MET A 261 -4.15 10.70 -12.89
C MET A 261 -5.46 9.96 -12.56
N ASN A 262 -5.40 8.87 -11.79
CA ASN A 262 -6.54 8.08 -11.37
C ASN A 262 -7.39 8.74 -10.26
N VAL A 263 -6.99 9.91 -9.77
CA VAL A 263 -7.70 10.69 -8.75
C VAL A 263 -7.88 12.17 -9.13
N TRP A 264 -7.54 12.56 -10.36
CA TRP A 264 -7.75 13.93 -10.83
C TRP A 264 -9.22 14.35 -10.77
N THR A 265 -9.45 15.64 -10.50
CA THR A 265 -10.80 16.23 -10.44
C THR A 265 -11.39 16.39 -11.84
N ASN A 266 -10.62 17.02 -12.73
CA ASN A 266 -10.83 17.03 -14.18
C ASN A 266 -10.18 15.76 -14.73
N ILE A 267 -10.86 14.64 -14.48
CA ILE A 267 -10.43 13.30 -14.89
C ILE A 267 -10.25 13.25 -16.41
N ALA A 268 -9.15 12.65 -16.85
CA ALA A 268 -8.88 12.44 -18.26
C ALA A 268 -9.57 11.16 -18.75
N ASP A 269 -9.95 11.13 -20.03
CA ASP A 269 -10.13 9.85 -20.69
C ASP A 269 -8.79 9.07 -20.63
N PRO A 270 -8.79 7.78 -20.30
CA PRO A 270 -7.54 7.04 -20.18
C PRO A 270 -6.68 7.04 -21.45
N GLN A 271 -7.29 7.05 -22.63
CA GLN A 271 -6.58 7.12 -23.91
C GLN A 271 -5.86 8.47 -24.07
N THR A 272 -6.49 9.58 -23.68
CA THR A 272 -5.87 10.91 -23.70
C THR A 272 -4.62 10.96 -22.82
N PHE A 273 -4.68 10.39 -21.61
CA PHE A 273 -3.52 10.29 -20.73
C PHE A 273 -2.41 9.44 -21.37
N GLN A 274 -2.75 8.25 -21.89
CA GLN A 274 -1.78 7.36 -22.53
C GLN A 274 -1.09 8.05 -23.71
N GLN A 275 -1.83 8.72 -24.58
CA GLN A 275 -1.27 9.43 -25.75
C GLN A 275 -0.34 10.58 -25.35
N ALA A 276 -0.72 11.37 -24.35
CA ALA A 276 0.13 12.45 -23.85
C ALA A 276 1.41 11.91 -23.19
N TYR A 277 1.29 10.84 -22.40
CA TYR A 277 2.43 10.15 -21.81
C TYR A 277 3.39 9.62 -22.89
N ILE A 278 2.87 8.92 -23.89
CA ILE A 278 3.64 8.36 -25.01
C ILE A 278 4.36 9.46 -25.78
N LYS A 279 3.71 10.60 -26.02
CA LYS A 279 4.34 11.75 -26.68
C LYS A 279 5.53 12.28 -25.89
N ILE A 280 5.37 12.53 -24.59
CA ILE A 280 6.46 12.97 -23.71
C ILE A 280 7.56 11.92 -23.67
N ALA A 281 7.21 10.63 -23.59
CA ALA A 281 8.16 9.54 -23.57
C ALA A 281 9.01 9.49 -24.85
N ASN A 282 8.42 9.64 -26.03
CA ASN A 282 9.16 9.66 -27.30
C ASN A 282 10.14 10.84 -27.39
N ILE A 283 9.74 12.02 -26.92
CA ILE A 283 10.63 13.19 -26.85
C ILE A 283 11.77 12.93 -25.85
N ALA A 284 11.48 12.38 -24.69
CA ALA A 284 12.48 12.03 -23.68
C ALA A 284 13.47 10.96 -24.20
N ARG A 285 13.00 9.93 -24.91
CA ARG A 285 13.88 8.89 -25.47
C ARG A 285 14.85 9.43 -26.51
N SER A 286 14.42 10.37 -27.33
CA SER A 286 15.26 10.99 -28.37
C SER A 286 16.20 12.06 -27.83
N THR A 287 15.81 12.76 -26.77
CA THR A 287 16.51 13.97 -26.29
C THR A 287 17.32 13.71 -25.01
N ALA A 288 16.83 12.86 -24.12
CA ALA A 288 17.42 12.56 -22.81
C ALA A 288 17.39 11.05 -22.52
N PRO A 289 18.13 10.23 -23.29
CA PRO A 289 18.10 8.77 -23.16
C PRO A 289 18.59 8.27 -21.79
N ASN A 290 19.24 9.11 -20.97
CA ASN A 290 19.64 8.83 -19.59
C ASN A 290 18.49 8.96 -18.56
N VAL A 291 17.36 9.58 -18.92
CA VAL A 291 16.22 9.81 -18.01
C VAL A 291 15.29 8.59 -17.98
N ALA A 292 14.99 8.10 -16.77
CA ALA A 292 14.02 7.03 -16.54
C ALA A 292 12.60 7.62 -16.42
N LEU A 293 11.61 7.01 -17.04
CA LEU A 293 10.23 7.49 -17.06
C LEU A 293 9.36 6.71 -16.08
N VAL A 294 8.58 7.42 -15.28
CA VAL A 294 7.76 6.86 -14.20
C VAL A 294 6.28 7.04 -14.51
N PHE A 295 5.51 5.95 -14.55
CA PHE A 295 4.03 5.98 -14.53
C PHE A 295 3.58 5.86 -13.09
N SER A 296 2.86 6.85 -12.54
CA SER A 296 2.66 6.96 -11.10
C SER A 296 1.23 7.35 -10.71
N PRO A 297 0.32 6.38 -10.54
CA PRO A 297 -1.00 6.62 -9.96
C PRO A 297 -0.93 6.99 -8.47
N ASN A 298 -2.05 7.44 -7.92
CA ASN A 298 -2.33 7.37 -6.49
C ASN A 298 -2.57 5.91 -6.07
N ASP A 299 -2.23 5.54 -4.83
CA ASP A 299 -2.36 4.18 -4.33
C ASP A 299 -3.80 3.64 -4.38
N ILE A 300 -4.81 4.51 -4.31
CA ILE A 300 -6.22 4.16 -4.44
C ILE A 300 -6.86 5.04 -5.50
N SER A 301 -7.48 4.40 -6.50
CA SER A 301 -8.20 5.11 -7.55
C SER A 301 -9.49 5.74 -7.04
N ASN A 302 -9.98 6.75 -7.76
CA ASN A 302 -11.35 7.20 -7.57
C ASN A 302 -12.35 6.03 -7.80
N TRP A 303 -13.58 6.19 -7.32
CA TRP A 303 -14.58 5.13 -7.38
C TRP A 303 -14.90 4.64 -8.81
N ASN A 304 -14.68 5.47 -9.83
CA ASN A 304 -15.15 5.26 -11.19
C ASN A 304 -14.05 4.84 -12.17
N THR A 305 -12.83 4.60 -11.69
CA THR A 305 -11.71 4.17 -12.53
C THR A 305 -10.77 3.22 -11.79
N ASP A 306 -9.90 2.57 -12.55
CA ASP A 306 -8.83 1.73 -12.04
C ASP A 306 -7.48 2.16 -12.65
N ILE A 307 -6.39 1.82 -11.97
CA ILE A 307 -5.01 2.19 -12.34
C ILE A 307 -4.67 1.69 -13.75
N GLN A 308 -5.01 0.43 -14.05
CA GLN A 308 -4.62 -0.24 -15.28
C GLN A 308 -5.11 0.46 -16.55
N ARG A 309 -6.22 1.21 -16.47
CA ARG A 309 -6.78 1.94 -17.61
C ARG A 309 -5.83 3.02 -18.13
N TYR A 310 -4.99 3.59 -17.27
CA TYR A 310 -4.08 4.69 -17.64
C TYR A 310 -2.68 4.22 -18.02
N TYR A 311 -2.37 2.91 -17.92
CA TYR A 311 -1.02 2.41 -18.17
C TYR A 311 -0.65 2.52 -19.66
N PRO A 312 0.40 3.28 -20.04
CA PRO A 312 0.72 3.54 -21.45
C PRO A 312 1.45 2.38 -22.14
N GLY A 313 1.84 1.34 -21.40
CA GLY A 313 2.52 0.14 -21.91
C GLY A 313 3.99 0.06 -21.53
N ASP A 314 4.52 -1.17 -21.48
CA ASP A 314 5.85 -1.48 -20.93
C ASP A 314 7.01 -0.82 -21.70
N ALA A 315 6.81 -0.49 -22.98
CA ALA A 315 7.81 0.15 -23.84
C ALA A 315 8.08 1.62 -23.47
N TYR A 316 7.13 2.28 -22.82
CA TYR A 316 7.20 3.71 -22.50
C TYR A 316 7.55 3.98 -21.03
N VAL A 317 7.51 2.95 -20.18
CA VAL A 317 7.65 3.08 -18.73
C VAL A 317 8.89 2.33 -18.26
N ASP A 318 9.82 3.02 -17.58
CA ASP A 318 10.96 2.39 -16.93
C ASP A 318 10.61 1.94 -15.50
N TRP A 319 9.85 2.76 -14.78
CA TRP A 319 9.47 2.55 -13.38
C TRP A 319 7.98 2.74 -13.16
N VAL A 320 7.41 2.02 -12.20
CA VAL A 320 6.04 2.29 -11.74
C VAL A 320 6.08 2.98 -10.39
N GLY A 321 5.50 4.17 -10.35
CA GLY A 321 5.37 4.98 -9.16
C GLY A 321 4.08 4.72 -8.40
N VAL A 322 3.99 5.26 -7.20
CA VAL A 322 2.75 5.35 -6.42
C VAL A 322 2.82 6.54 -5.47
N SER A 323 1.74 7.32 -5.40
CA SER A 323 1.54 8.25 -4.28
C SER A 323 0.93 7.52 -3.10
N LEU A 324 1.54 7.63 -1.93
CA LEU A 324 1.19 6.81 -0.77
C LEU A 324 0.99 7.67 0.48
N TYR A 325 -0.20 8.21 0.66
CA TYR A 325 -0.54 8.95 1.88
C TYR A 325 -1.23 8.05 2.91
N THR A 326 -0.69 8.02 4.13
CA THR A 326 -1.23 7.25 5.26
C THR A 326 -1.80 8.20 6.31
N ASN A 327 -2.84 8.94 5.96
CA ASN A 327 -3.47 9.91 6.86
C ASN A 327 -4.48 9.25 7.82
N LYS A 328 -4.67 9.87 9.00
CA LYS A 328 -5.66 9.40 10.01
C LYS A 328 -7.09 9.57 9.51
N TYR A 329 -7.41 10.73 8.96
CA TYR A 329 -8.70 11.03 8.36
C TYR A 329 -8.57 11.17 6.86
N GLN A 330 -9.61 10.74 6.13
CA GLN A 330 -9.70 10.97 4.69
C GLN A 330 -9.68 12.48 4.36
N ASN A 331 -10.34 13.31 5.18
CA ASN A 331 -10.41 14.76 5.01
C ASN A 331 -10.06 15.49 6.31
N ALA A 332 -8.97 16.25 6.33
CA ALA A 332 -8.61 17.09 7.48
C ALA A 332 -9.52 18.32 7.68
N ASN A 333 -10.25 18.76 6.65
CA ASN A 333 -11.22 19.86 6.77
C ASN A 333 -12.51 19.45 7.46
N SER A 334 -12.86 18.17 7.38
CA SER A 334 -14.00 17.57 8.09
C SER A 334 -13.57 16.20 8.61
N PRO A 335 -12.77 16.15 9.69
CA PRO A 335 -12.28 14.90 10.25
C PRO A 335 -13.44 14.04 10.71
N LYS A 336 -13.47 12.80 10.23
CA LYS A 336 -14.43 11.77 10.64
C LYS A 336 -13.70 10.48 10.95
N ALA A 337 -14.08 9.83 12.06
CA ALA A 337 -13.53 8.56 12.50
C ALA A 337 -14.65 7.54 12.69
N ASN A 338 -14.28 6.26 12.73
CA ASN A 338 -15.18 5.13 12.90
C ASN A 338 -16.18 4.99 11.73
N GLU A 339 -15.76 5.41 10.54
CA GLU A 339 -16.49 5.21 9.29
C GLU A 339 -15.87 4.02 8.56
N ASP A 340 -16.08 2.81 9.12
CA ASP A 340 -15.40 1.56 8.72
C ASP A 340 -15.31 1.38 7.20
N PHE A 341 -16.42 1.54 6.47
CA PHE A 341 -16.44 1.45 5.00
C PHE A 341 -15.46 2.43 4.34
N SER A 342 -15.56 3.73 4.65
CA SER A 342 -14.75 4.76 4.00
C SER A 342 -13.28 4.62 4.41
N GLU A 343 -13.02 4.44 5.71
CA GLU A 343 -11.67 4.26 6.23
C GLU A 343 -10.99 3.02 5.65
N MET A 344 -11.72 1.90 5.52
CA MET A 344 -11.22 0.67 4.90
C MET A 344 -10.90 0.87 3.42
N PHE A 345 -11.86 1.41 2.66
CA PHE A 345 -11.71 1.54 1.22
C PHE A 345 -10.55 2.47 0.85
N TYR A 346 -10.47 3.64 1.49
CA TYR A 346 -9.45 4.67 1.23
C TYR A 346 -8.15 4.48 2.04
N GLY A 347 -8.09 3.47 2.92
CA GLY A 347 -6.91 3.17 3.73
C GLY A 347 -6.54 4.31 4.69
N ASN A 348 -7.51 4.78 5.46
CA ASN A 348 -7.36 5.79 6.50
C ASN A 348 -7.59 5.18 7.89
N GLY A 349 -7.30 5.93 8.95
CA GLY A 349 -7.60 5.55 10.33
C GLY A 349 -7.02 4.18 10.69
N ALA A 350 -7.92 3.26 11.04
CA ALA A 350 -7.62 1.86 11.38
C ALA A 350 -6.96 1.06 10.24
N TYR A 351 -7.14 1.47 8.98
CA TYR A 351 -6.64 0.79 7.78
C TYR A 351 -5.48 1.53 7.12
N SER A 352 -4.91 2.52 7.81
CA SER A 352 -3.78 3.33 7.33
C SER A 352 -2.44 2.57 7.34
N ASN A 353 -2.42 1.29 6.99
CA ASN A 353 -1.17 0.50 6.92
C ASN A 353 -0.49 0.73 5.55
N PRO A 354 0.68 1.40 5.49
CA PRO A 354 1.33 1.71 4.21
C PRO A 354 1.71 0.46 3.41
N ILE A 355 2.05 -0.64 4.09
CA ILE A 355 2.41 -1.90 3.44
C ILE A 355 1.17 -2.56 2.80
N ALA A 356 0.01 -2.53 3.47
CA ALA A 356 -1.22 -3.01 2.86
C ALA A 356 -1.66 -2.13 1.67
N LYS A 357 -1.43 -0.81 1.74
CA LYS A 357 -1.73 0.13 0.65
C LYS A 357 -0.87 -0.07 -0.60
N LEU A 358 0.38 -0.53 -0.45
CA LEU A 358 1.26 -0.88 -1.58
C LEU A 358 0.89 -2.17 -2.33
N LYS A 359 0.04 -3.03 -1.76
CA LYS A 359 -0.23 -4.37 -2.29
C LYS A 359 -0.72 -4.35 -3.74
N GLU A 360 -1.63 -3.45 -4.07
CA GLU A 360 -2.23 -3.37 -5.40
C GLU A 360 -1.18 -3.02 -6.47
N ILE A 361 -0.42 -1.93 -6.29
CA ILE A 361 0.56 -1.51 -7.29
C ILE A 361 1.67 -2.55 -7.49
N VAL A 362 2.12 -3.20 -6.40
CA VAL A 362 3.12 -4.26 -6.47
C VAL A 362 2.56 -5.51 -7.15
N THR A 363 1.30 -5.86 -6.90
CA THR A 363 0.65 -7.00 -7.57
C THR A 363 0.52 -6.76 -9.07
N LEU A 364 0.16 -5.54 -9.47
CA LEU A 364 -0.03 -5.19 -10.88
C LEU A 364 1.28 -5.11 -11.68
N TYR A 365 2.36 -4.61 -11.06
CA TYR A 365 3.56 -4.22 -11.81
C TYR A 365 4.89 -4.73 -11.24
N GLY A 366 4.92 -5.20 -9.98
CA GLY A 366 6.14 -5.61 -9.29
C GLY A 366 6.77 -6.89 -9.84
N ASN A 367 6.12 -7.63 -10.75
CA ASN A 367 6.78 -8.73 -11.46
C ASN A 367 7.60 -8.27 -12.68
N LYS A 368 7.46 -7.01 -13.11
CA LYS A 368 8.03 -6.53 -14.38
C LYS A 368 8.72 -5.16 -14.33
N LYS A 369 8.45 -4.34 -13.30
CA LYS A 369 9.04 -3.00 -13.17
C LYS A 369 9.46 -2.73 -11.71
N PRO A 370 10.56 -1.98 -11.48
CA PRO A 370 10.87 -1.46 -10.16
C PRO A 370 9.78 -0.47 -9.72
N ILE A 371 9.49 -0.50 -8.42
CA ILE A 371 8.46 0.35 -7.80
C ILE A 371 9.12 1.53 -7.08
N ILE A 372 8.53 2.73 -7.18
CA ILE A 372 8.94 3.89 -6.41
C ILE A 372 7.72 4.53 -5.71
N ILE A 373 7.85 4.83 -4.42
CA ILE A 373 6.89 5.73 -3.76
C ILE A 373 7.32 7.14 -4.13
N THR A 374 6.62 7.76 -5.07
CA THR A 374 7.03 9.03 -5.69
C THR A 374 6.71 10.24 -4.83
N GLU A 375 5.73 10.08 -3.95
CA GLU A 375 5.39 11.01 -2.89
C GLU A 375 4.57 10.26 -1.84
N GLY A 376 4.68 10.65 -0.58
CA GLY A 376 3.90 10.05 0.48
C GLY A 376 4.33 10.53 1.85
N ALA A 377 3.36 10.67 2.75
CA ALA A 377 3.59 11.03 4.14
C ALA A 377 2.33 10.71 4.98
N SER A 378 2.47 10.89 6.29
CA SER A 378 1.34 10.95 7.22
C SER A 378 1.31 12.34 7.84
N GLY A 379 0.17 13.02 7.75
CA GLY A 379 0.03 14.35 8.32
C GLY A 379 0.26 14.30 9.82
N HIS A 380 1.25 15.05 10.31
CA HIS A 380 1.63 15.06 11.73
C HIS A 380 0.85 16.09 12.55
N THR A 381 0.21 17.03 11.86
CA THR A 381 -0.64 18.06 12.46
C THR A 381 -1.81 18.34 11.53
N ILE A 382 -2.99 18.57 12.11
CA ILE A 382 -4.07 19.29 11.45
C ILE A 382 -3.96 20.74 11.89
N LYS A 383 -3.71 21.68 10.97
CA LYS A 383 -3.57 23.11 11.27
C LYS A 383 -4.80 23.63 12.01
N GLY A 384 -4.56 24.22 13.19
CA GLY A 384 -5.62 24.68 14.09
C GLY A 384 -6.50 23.55 14.66
N GLY A 385 -6.03 22.31 14.62
CA GLY A 385 -6.76 21.11 15.02
C GLY A 385 -5.88 20.13 15.81
N GLU A 386 -6.02 18.83 15.52
CA GLU A 386 -5.40 17.75 16.26
C GLU A 386 -3.88 17.62 16.00
N ASN A 387 -3.12 17.32 17.06
CA ASN A 387 -1.74 16.85 16.95
C ASN A 387 -1.72 15.34 16.63
N LEU A 388 -1.11 14.98 15.51
CA LEU A 388 -1.05 13.61 14.98
C LEU A 388 0.38 13.04 14.98
N THR A 389 1.27 13.59 15.81
CA THR A 389 2.70 13.25 15.85
C THR A 389 2.94 11.75 16.00
N ASP A 390 2.33 11.10 16.99
CA ASP A 390 2.55 9.67 17.23
C ASP A 390 1.93 8.78 16.15
N PHE A 391 0.81 9.22 15.57
CA PHE A 391 0.24 8.55 14.42
C PHE A 391 1.20 8.62 13.23
N ALA A 392 1.69 9.81 12.87
CA ALA A 392 2.64 9.98 11.77
C ALA A 392 3.94 9.19 11.97
N LYS A 393 4.52 9.24 13.18
CA LYS A 393 5.71 8.45 13.55
C LYS A 393 5.48 6.96 13.36
N ASN A 394 4.35 6.44 13.85
CA ASN A 394 4.05 5.03 13.76
C ASN A 394 3.93 4.56 12.30
N ARG A 395 3.22 5.32 11.45
CA ARG A 395 3.03 5.01 10.04
C ARG A 395 4.34 5.05 9.25
N MET A 396 5.16 6.06 9.51
CA MET A 396 6.52 6.16 8.97
C MET A 396 7.39 4.98 9.40
N ASN A 397 7.37 4.65 10.70
CA ASN A 397 8.14 3.51 11.23
C ASN A 397 7.73 2.19 10.58
N ILE A 398 6.43 1.95 10.37
CA ILE A 398 5.93 0.75 9.67
C ILE A 398 6.48 0.70 8.23
N LEU A 399 6.33 1.78 7.46
CA LEU A 399 6.78 1.82 6.06
C LEU A 399 8.29 1.56 5.97
N TYR A 400 9.09 2.38 6.65
CA TYR A 400 10.55 2.38 6.52
C TYR A 400 11.17 1.11 7.08
N THR A 401 10.53 0.45 8.04
CA THR A 401 11.02 -0.82 8.58
C THR A 401 10.74 -2.00 7.65
N TYR A 402 9.54 -2.07 7.07
CA TYR A 402 9.05 -3.32 6.45
C TYR A 402 9.02 -3.31 4.92
N VAL A 403 9.11 -2.15 4.27
CA VAL A 403 8.93 -2.05 2.81
C VAL A 403 9.85 -3.00 2.04
N ASN A 404 11.12 -3.11 2.40
CA ASN A 404 12.07 -4.01 1.72
C ASN A 404 11.95 -5.48 2.11
N MET A 405 11.34 -5.75 3.26
CA MET A 405 11.03 -7.12 3.66
C MET A 405 9.86 -7.64 2.82
N VAL A 406 8.75 -6.89 2.81
CA VAL A 406 7.50 -7.32 2.18
C VAL A 406 7.51 -7.12 0.67
N TYR A 407 8.09 -6.01 0.19
CA TYR A 407 8.13 -5.63 -1.22
C TYR A 407 9.54 -5.22 -1.65
N PRO A 408 10.48 -6.17 -1.84
CA PRO A 408 11.84 -5.88 -2.32
C PRO A 408 11.88 -5.27 -3.74
N GLN A 409 10.75 -5.22 -4.43
CA GLN A 409 10.52 -4.50 -5.69
C GLN A 409 10.55 -2.97 -5.52
N VAL A 410 10.33 -2.46 -4.31
CA VAL A 410 10.41 -1.01 -4.04
C VAL A 410 11.86 -0.58 -4.03
N LYS A 411 12.24 0.24 -5.02
CA LYS A 411 13.59 0.75 -5.25
C LYS A 411 13.72 2.25 -5.01
N GLY A 412 12.62 2.95 -4.69
CA GLY A 412 12.64 4.37 -4.31
C GLY A 412 11.55 4.76 -3.31
N ILE A 413 11.84 5.69 -2.40
CA ILE A 413 10.87 6.32 -1.49
C ILE A 413 11.14 7.81 -1.37
N ILE A 414 10.14 8.63 -1.68
CA ILE A 414 10.19 10.09 -1.58
C ILE A 414 9.14 10.53 -0.55
N TYR A 415 9.62 11.00 0.62
CA TYR A 415 8.77 11.58 1.64
C TYR A 415 8.28 12.98 1.21
N PHE A 416 6.99 13.24 1.38
CA PHE A 416 6.37 14.52 1.02
C PHE A 416 6.61 15.59 2.10
N ASP A 417 7.82 16.18 2.13
CA ASP A 417 8.24 17.19 3.10
C ASP A 417 7.73 18.60 2.74
N GLN A 418 6.41 18.82 2.79
CA GLN A 418 5.81 20.10 2.37
C GLN A 418 4.79 20.61 3.38
N ASP A 419 4.79 21.92 3.58
CA ASP A 419 3.67 22.64 4.17
C ASP A 419 2.86 23.30 3.04
N MET A 420 1.69 22.75 2.74
CA MET A 420 0.82 23.26 1.67
C MET A 420 -0.22 24.22 2.23
N ASN A 421 -0.30 25.43 1.68
CA ASN A 421 -1.28 26.45 2.09
C ASN A 421 -2.73 25.95 2.04
N ASP A 422 -3.09 25.19 1.00
CA ASP A 422 -4.47 24.75 0.77
C ASP A 422 -4.83 23.46 1.51
N SER A 423 -3.87 22.82 2.19
CA SER A 423 -4.10 21.63 3.01
C SER A 423 -4.13 21.98 4.49
N LYS A 424 -5.08 21.37 5.21
CA LYS A 424 -5.06 21.36 6.68
C LYS A 424 -4.09 20.36 7.26
N TYR A 425 -3.71 19.31 6.53
CA TYR A 425 -2.59 18.48 6.95
C TYR A 425 -1.28 19.20 6.71
N ASP A 426 -0.42 19.17 7.73
CA ASP A 426 0.98 19.56 7.65
C ASP A 426 1.85 18.29 7.60
N TYR A 427 2.78 18.28 6.65
CA TYR A 427 3.72 17.19 6.41
C TYR A 427 5.19 17.62 6.58
N ALA A 428 5.44 18.92 6.77
CA ALA A 428 6.78 19.48 6.81
C ALA A 428 7.55 19.00 8.05
N LEU A 429 8.66 18.30 7.83
CA LEU A 429 9.51 17.76 8.88
C LEU A 429 10.02 18.86 9.83
N ASN A 430 10.32 20.04 9.30
CA ASN A 430 10.81 21.17 10.11
C ASN A 430 9.75 21.77 11.05
N HIS A 431 8.46 21.50 10.84
CA HIS A 431 7.40 21.90 11.77
C HIS A 431 7.19 20.89 12.90
N ASN A 432 7.82 19.71 12.84
CA ASN A 432 7.71 18.68 13.87
C ASN A 432 9.03 17.93 14.08
N ALA A 433 9.83 18.39 15.05
CA ALA A 433 11.14 17.81 15.37
C ALA A 433 11.08 16.30 15.69
N THR A 434 9.98 15.82 16.29
CA THR A 434 9.83 14.40 16.63
C THR A 434 9.64 13.54 15.38
N VAL A 435 8.83 14.00 14.42
CA VAL A 435 8.65 13.30 13.13
C VAL A 435 9.91 13.39 12.28
N LYS A 436 10.60 14.55 12.26
CA LYS A 436 11.90 14.69 11.61
C LYS A 436 12.94 13.71 12.16
N GLN A 437 13.04 13.58 13.48
CA GLN A 437 13.96 12.62 14.08
C GLN A 437 13.57 11.18 13.73
N GLN A 438 12.28 10.85 13.73
CA GLN A 438 11.82 9.53 13.30
C GLN A 438 12.20 9.26 11.84
N TYR A 439 12.08 10.22 10.93
CA TYR A 439 12.46 10.08 9.53
C TYR A 439 13.95 9.75 9.38
N ILE A 440 14.81 10.54 10.02
CA ILE A 440 16.27 10.34 10.01
C ILE A 440 16.63 8.95 10.57
N THR A 441 16.09 8.61 11.74
CA THR A 441 16.36 7.33 12.41
C THR A 441 15.87 6.15 11.56
N SER A 442 14.68 6.25 10.95
CA SER A 442 14.12 5.15 10.14
C SER A 442 14.94 4.91 8.88
N GLY A 443 15.38 5.98 8.21
CA GLY A 443 16.25 5.89 7.05
C GLY A 443 17.61 5.27 7.37
N ALA A 444 18.20 5.62 8.52
CA ALA A 444 19.48 5.05 8.96
C ALA A 444 19.38 3.59 9.43
N ASN A 445 18.22 3.17 9.96
CA ASN A 445 18.04 1.84 10.53
C ASN A 445 17.72 0.75 9.49
N ASN A 446 17.13 1.10 8.35
CA ASN A 446 16.85 0.12 7.30
C ASN A 446 18.15 -0.26 6.57
N LYS A 447 18.54 -1.54 6.67
CA LYS A 447 19.82 -2.05 6.13
C LYS A 447 19.83 -2.25 4.62
N ALA A 448 18.67 -2.19 3.97
CA ALA A 448 18.50 -2.28 2.52
C ALA A 448 18.40 -0.92 1.84
N PHE A 449 18.41 0.18 2.59
CA PHE A 449 18.43 1.52 2.00
C PHE A 449 19.82 1.88 1.48
N ILE A 450 19.85 2.55 0.34
CA ILE A 450 21.08 3.09 -0.23
C ILE A 450 21.50 4.28 0.64
N SER A 451 22.71 4.21 1.17
CA SER A 451 23.35 5.29 1.92
C SER A 451 24.80 5.40 1.48
N ASN A 452 25.25 6.61 1.14
CA ASN A 452 26.60 6.87 0.61
C ASN A 452 26.97 5.93 -0.57
N ASP A 453 26.03 5.69 -1.49
CA ASP A 453 26.17 4.83 -2.68
C ASP A 453 26.41 3.35 -2.40
N LYS A 454 26.10 2.89 -1.18
CA LYS A 454 26.34 1.52 -0.77
C LYS A 454 25.06 0.88 -0.23
N VAL A 455 24.97 -0.43 -0.44
CA VAL A 455 23.99 -1.33 0.16
C VAL A 455 24.74 -2.56 0.61
N GLU A 456 24.72 -2.83 1.91
CA GLU A 456 25.47 -3.95 2.49
C GLU A 456 24.61 -5.20 2.64
N TYR A 457 23.29 -5.03 2.76
CA TYR A 457 22.38 -6.12 3.09
C TYR A 457 21.09 -6.05 2.28
N ALA A 458 20.42 -7.19 2.22
CA ALA A 458 19.06 -7.35 1.76
C ALA A 458 18.24 -8.12 2.80
N TYR A 459 16.92 -8.11 2.62
CA TYR A 459 16.00 -8.96 3.37
C TYR A 459 15.47 -10.05 2.45
N VAL A 460 15.37 -11.27 2.98
CA VAL A 460 14.73 -12.41 2.32
C VAL A 460 13.71 -13.01 3.25
N LYS A 461 12.71 -13.72 2.73
CA LYS A 461 11.87 -14.58 3.57
C LYS A 461 12.78 -15.58 4.30
N ALA A 462 12.50 -15.84 5.56
CA ALA A 462 13.34 -16.70 6.40
C ALA A 462 13.52 -18.09 5.75
N GLY A 463 12.47 -18.67 5.17
CA GLY A 463 12.53 -19.95 4.46
C GLY A 463 13.35 -19.96 3.16
N SER A 464 13.98 -18.84 2.78
CA SER A 464 14.89 -18.73 1.64
C SER A 464 16.28 -18.21 2.04
N TYR A 465 16.55 -18.12 3.34
CA TYR A 465 17.82 -17.61 3.85
C TYR A 465 18.94 -18.62 3.67
N LYS A 466 20.08 -18.14 3.16
CA LYS A 466 21.32 -18.90 3.08
C LYS A 466 22.50 -17.93 3.22
N ASP A 467 23.09 -17.87 4.41
CA ASP A 467 24.26 -17.01 4.67
C ASP A 467 25.18 -17.56 5.78
N ASN A 468 26.44 -17.14 5.82
CA ASN A 468 27.44 -17.58 6.80
C ASN A 468 27.76 -16.49 7.84
N LEU A 469 26.76 -15.65 8.13
CA LEU A 469 26.88 -14.57 9.10
C LEU A 469 27.09 -15.12 10.51
N ALA A 470 27.84 -14.37 11.32
CA ALA A 470 28.03 -14.65 12.74
C ALA A 470 26.70 -14.57 13.52
N GLU A 471 25.78 -13.74 13.04
CA GLU A 471 24.43 -13.60 13.58
C GLU A 471 23.39 -13.75 12.48
N ILE A 472 22.42 -14.61 12.72
CA ILE A 472 21.21 -14.76 11.92
C ILE A 472 20.19 -13.80 12.52
N ASN A 473 19.95 -12.68 11.84
CA ASN A 473 19.02 -11.66 12.28
C ASN A 473 17.66 -11.86 11.60
N LEU A 474 16.64 -12.13 12.41
CA LEU A 474 15.27 -12.39 12.00
C LEU A 474 14.34 -11.25 12.42
N TYR A 475 13.33 -10.97 11.59
CA TYR A 475 12.33 -9.94 11.79
C TYR A 475 10.97 -10.48 11.38
N THR A 476 9.92 -10.21 12.13
CA THR A 476 8.57 -10.66 11.78
C THR A 476 7.72 -9.48 11.34
N TYR A 477 7.16 -9.55 10.13
CA TYR A 477 6.10 -8.62 9.74
C TYR A 477 4.78 -9.07 10.35
N CYS A 478 4.18 -8.20 11.17
CA CYS A 478 2.80 -8.34 11.64
C CYS A 478 2.26 -6.94 11.94
N VAL A 479 1.38 -6.45 11.07
CA VAL A 479 0.64 -5.21 11.28
C VAL A 479 -0.82 -5.54 11.03
N LEU A 480 -1.58 -5.67 12.11
CA LEU A 480 -2.99 -6.03 12.07
C LEU A 480 -3.84 -4.79 11.76
N PRO A 481 -4.98 -4.94 11.07
CA PRO A 481 -5.97 -3.87 10.91
C PRO A 481 -6.47 -3.36 12.27
N GLY A 482 -6.68 -2.05 12.39
CA GLY A 482 -6.90 -1.42 13.69
C GLY A 482 -5.60 -1.25 14.47
N ASN A 483 -5.60 -0.44 15.53
CA ASN A 483 -4.41 -0.26 16.38
C ASN A 483 -4.18 -1.46 17.32
N ILE A 484 -4.33 -2.68 16.78
CA ILE A 484 -4.28 -3.93 17.52
C ILE A 484 -2.83 -4.25 17.86
N ILE A 485 -2.55 -4.40 19.16
CA ILE A 485 -1.22 -4.75 19.64
C ILE A 485 -0.90 -6.20 19.27
N ALA A 486 0.21 -6.39 18.56
CA ALA A 486 0.77 -7.69 18.20
C ALA A 486 2.10 -7.95 18.92
N TRP A 487 2.45 -9.22 19.08
CA TRP A 487 3.73 -9.66 19.61
C TRP A 487 4.15 -11.01 19.05
N THR A 488 5.44 -11.34 19.22
CA THR A 488 5.97 -12.64 18.79
C THR A 488 6.76 -13.34 19.87
N ASN A 489 6.86 -14.66 19.77
CA ASN A 489 7.75 -15.47 20.58
C ASN A 489 8.50 -16.45 19.66
N TYR A 490 9.83 -16.45 19.73
CA TYR A 490 10.70 -17.31 18.96
C TYR A 490 11.18 -18.46 19.83
N TYR A 491 11.08 -19.68 19.31
CA TYR A 491 11.53 -20.90 19.95
C TYR A 491 12.53 -21.62 19.05
N LEU A 492 13.72 -21.92 19.58
CA LEU A 492 14.74 -22.73 18.92
C LEU A 492 14.84 -24.06 19.67
N ASP A 493 14.58 -25.17 18.97
CA ASP A 493 14.52 -26.52 19.52
C ASP A 493 13.62 -26.62 20.76
N GLY A 494 12.47 -25.93 20.71
CA GLY A 494 11.49 -25.86 21.79
C GLY A 494 11.82 -24.86 22.91
N LYS A 495 13.03 -24.31 22.97
CA LYS A 495 13.42 -23.29 23.96
C LYS A 495 13.06 -21.88 23.47
N ASN A 496 12.35 -21.09 24.29
CA ASN A 496 12.12 -19.68 23.98
C ASN A 496 13.45 -18.91 24.00
N ILE A 497 13.78 -18.27 22.88
CA ILE A 497 15.03 -17.51 22.70
C ILE A 497 14.79 -16.00 22.57
N ALA A 498 13.58 -15.57 22.20
CA ALA A 498 13.20 -14.17 22.12
C ALA A 498 11.68 -14.00 22.23
N SER A 499 11.25 -12.90 22.85
CA SER A 499 9.83 -12.56 23.00
C SER A 499 9.59 -11.07 22.75
N PRO A 500 9.89 -10.55 21.55
CA PRO A 500 9.81 -9.12 21.29
C PRO A 500 8.36 -8.63 21.29
N ARG A 501 8.18 -7.35 21.66
CA ARG A 501 6.89 -6.68 21.83
C ARG A 501 6.74 -5.41 20.98
N THR A 502 7.76 -5.09 20.19
CA THR A 502 7.81 -3.90 19.34
C THR A 502 8.29 -4.29 17.94
N ILE A 503 7.75 -3.61 16.92
CA ILE A 503 8.22 -3.68 15.53
C ILE A 503 9.74 -3.39 15.49
N PRO A 504 10.55 -4.17 14.74
CA PRO A 504 10.21 -5.23 13.77
C PRO A 504 10.04 -6.66 14.33
N PHE A 505 9.74 -6.78 15.62
CA PHE A 505 9.70 -8.06 16.33
C PHE A 505 10.98 -8.89 16.13
N PRO A 506 12.17 -8.35 16.47
CA PRO A 506 13.45 -8.95 16.12
C PRO A 506 13.82 -10.18 16.94
N CYS A 507 14.63 -11.06 16.36
CA CYS A 507 15.32 -12.16 17.03
C CYS A 507 16.71 -12.36 16.39
N SER A 508 17.75 -12.51 17.20
CA SER A 508 19.11 -12.77 16.73
C SER A 508 19.59 -14.12 17.27
N ILE A 509 20.08 -14.97 16.37
CA ILE A 509 20.65 -16.28 16.71
C ILE A 509 22.12 -16.26 16.34
N SER A 510 23.01 -16.47 17.32
CA SER A 510 24.44 -16.62 17.01
C SER A 510 24.66 -17.92 16.26
N SER A 511 25.27 -17.86 15.08
CA SER A 511 25.56 -19.07 14.30
C SER A 511 26.56 -19.98 15.02
N ASN A 512 27.42 -19.43 15.89
CA ASN A 512 28.33 -20.21 16.74
C ASN A 512 27.62 -21.02 17.82
N SER A 513 26.42 -20.61 18.23
CA SER A 513 25.62 -21.35 19.22
C SER A 513 24.89 -22.56 18.65
N LEU A 514 24.76 -22.63 17.32
CA LEU A 514 24.19 -23.77 16.62
C LEU A 514 25.24 -24.88 16.45
N SER A 515 24.89 -26.10 16.81
CA SER A 515 25.66 -27.29 16.42
C SER A 515 25.53 -27.55 14.92
N VAL A 516 26.47 -28.28 14.32
CA VAL A 516 26.28 -28.79 12.96
C VAL A 516 25.10 -29.74 12.96
N GLY A 517 24.17 -29.57 12.01
CA GLY A 517 22.95 -30.36 11.93
C GLY A 517 21.71 -29.51 11.67
N THR A 518 20.55 -30.08 11.98
CA THR A 518 19.24 -29.46 11.79
C THR A 518 18.65 -29.05 13.14
N HIS A 519 18.16 -27.82 13.22
CA HIS A 519 17.48 -27.23 14.35
C HIS A 519 16.07 -26.78 13.93
N ASN A 520 15.12 -26.80 14.86
CA ASN A 520 13.77 -26.31 14.62
C ASN A 520 13.61 -24.88 15.14
N LEU A 521 13.18 -23.98 14.25
CA LEU A 521 12.70 -22.66 14.63
C LEU A 521 11.17 -22.64 14.55
N LYS A 522 10.51 -22.28 15.63
CA LYS A 522 9.08 -21.97 15.68
C LYS A 522 8.90 -20.51 16.09
N VAL A 523 8.08 -19.77 15.34
CA VAL A 523 7.70 -18.38 15.64
C VAL A 523 6.20 -18.33 15.87
N GLU A 524 5.79 -18.02 17.10
CA GLU A 524 4.39 -17.72 17.43
C GLU A 524 4.15 -16.22 17.26
N ILE A 525 3.18 -15.84 16.42
CA ILE A 525 2.71 -14.47 16.25
C ILE A 525 1.31 -14.37 16.87
N LYS A 526 1.08 -13.39 17.74
CA LYS A 526 -0.20 -13.20 18.44
C LYS A 526 -0.64 -11.75 18.39
N GLY A 527 -1.94 -11.52 18.48
CA GLY A 527 -2.56 -10.20 18.61
C GLY A 527 -3.57 -10.16 19.76
N GLU A 528 -3.77 -8.99 20.35
CA GLU A 528 -4.66 -8.82 21.51
C GLU A 528 -6.14 -9.10 21.22
N ASN A 529 -6.54 -9.06 19.94
CA ASN A 529 -7.87 -9.43 19.48
C ASN A 529 -8.09 -10.95 19.34
N GLY A 530 -7.11 -11.77 19.75
CA GLY A 530 -7.16 -13.23 19.59
C GLY A 530 -6.51 -13.75 18.31
N PHE A 531 -5.90 -12.87 17.50
CA PHE A 531 -5.10 -13.30 16.36
C PHE A 531 -3.98 -14.26 16.81
N SER A 532 -3.78 -15.34 16.05
CA SER A 532 -2.73 -16.31 16.29
C SER A 532 -2.27 -16.90 14.95
N ASN A 533 -0.96 -16.94 14.74
CA ASN A 533 -0.31 -17.57 13.61
C ASN A 533 1.00 -18.24 14.07
N ILE A 534 1.38 -19.34 13.42
CA ILE A 534 2.63 -20.05 13.71
C ILE A 534 3.39 -20.19 12.39
N LYS A 535 4.67 -19.84 12.41
CA LYS A 535 5.61 -20.08 11.33
C LYS A 535 6.69 -21.03 11.83
N GLU A 536 6.94 -22.10 11.06
CA GLU A 536 7.95 -23.09 11.41
C GLU A 536 8.99 -23.24 10.30
N TYR A 537 10.24 -23.42 10.72
CA TYR A 537 11.38 -23.55 9.83
C TYR A 537 12.34 -24.64 10.32
N ASN A 538 13.10 -25.18 9.39
CA ASN A 538 14.34 -25.93 9.66
C ASN A 538 15.52 -24.97 9.49
N ILE A 539 16.38 -24.86 10.50
CA ILE A 539 17.68 -24.21 10.38
C ILE A 539 18.74 -25.30 10.26
N VAL A 540 19.43 -25.36 9.12
CA VAL A 540 20.49 -26.33 8.88
C VAL A 540 21.84 -25.62 8.90
N LYS A 541 22.69 -25.96 9.86
CA LYS A 541 24.09 -25.51 9.91
C LYS A 541 25.01 -26.60 9.37
N SER A 542 25.78 -26.26 8.35
CA SER A 542 26.78 -27.12 7.73
C SER A 542 28.13 -27.00 8.44
N ALA A 543 29.02 -27.97 8.23
CA ALA A 543 30.33 -28.03 8.87
C ALA A 543 31.27 -26.85 8.49
N ASP A 544 31.06 -26.26 7.32
CA ASP A 544 31.76 -25.06 6.83
C ASP A 544 31.21 -23.75 7.44
N GLY A 545 30.24 -23.82 8.37
CA GLY A 545 29.62 -22.67 9.01
C GLY A 545 28.44 -22.09 8.23
N MET A 546 28.11 -22.63 7.05
CA MET A 546 26.98 -22.18 6.25
C MET A 546 25.65 -22.47 6.96
N VAL A 547 24.77 -21.48 7.09
CA VAL A 547 23.41 -21.66 7.62
C VAL A 547 22.36 -21.49 6.53
N ASN A 548 21.51 -22.50 6.35
CA ASN A 548 20.36 -22.48 5.47
C ASN A 548 19.07 -22.59 6.29
N ILE A 549 18.05 -21.79 5.96
CA ILE A 549 16.74 -21.87 6.59
C ILE A 549 15.69 -22.18 5.53
N THR A 550 14.86 -23.20 5.79
CA THR A 550 13.77 -23.61 4.90
C THR A 550 12.45 -23.66 5.69
N SER A 551 11.36 -23.23 5.08
CA SER A 551 10.01 -23.41 5.65
C SER A 551 9.68 -24.89 5.84
N LYS A 552 8.91 -25.21 6.89
CA LYS A 552 8.32 -26.53 7.10
C LYS A 552 6.99 -26.69 6.37
#